data_AF-A0ABD6EGX7-F1
#
_entry.id   AF-A0ABD6EGX7-F1
#
_cell.length_a   1.000
_cell.length_b   1.000
_cell.length_c   1.000
_cell.angle_alpha   90.00
_cell.angle_beta   90.00
_cell.angle_gamma   90.00
#
_symmetry.space_group_name_H-M   'P 1'
#
loop_
_entity.id
_entity.type
_entity.pdbx_description
1 polymer ?
#
loop_
_entity_poly.entity_id
_entity_poly.type
_entity_poly.pdbx_seq_one_letter_code
_entity_poly.pdbx_strand_id
1 'polypeptide(L)'
;MVLPFIHSVSSSVYLLFLISKKFFSSLRCETMIDGIEVHDVLKMERIGAHSHIRGLGLSPNLEPSRVADGMVGQMKARKAAGLIVKMIQEGKIAGRAILIAGAPGTGKTAIANAISRALGEDTPFVSITASEIFSVDMSKTEALMQSFRKAIGVRIKEETEVLEGEVVCLEIDRPATGGGTKVGRLTMKTTDMETVYDLGNKMIEECIKQKIASGDIVQIDKGSGITLSIF
;
A
#
# COMPACT_ATOMS: atom_id res chain seq x y z
N MET A 1 -22.44 -1.51 -28.58
CA MET A 1 -23.43 -2.59 -28.35
C MET A 1 -23.42 -2.90 -26.85
N VAL A 2 -24.24 -2.17 -26.10
CA VAL A 2 -24.30 -2.20 -24.63
C VAL A 2 -25.14 -3.43 -24.26
N LEU A 3 -24.55 -4.43 -23.61
CA LEU A 3 -25.29 -5.65 -23.24
C LEU A 3 -26.38 -5.32 -22.19
N PRO A 4 -27.67 -5.58 -22.49
CA PRO A 4 -28.76 -5.47 -21.53
C PRO A 4 -29.05 -6.87 -20.97
N PHE A 5 -28.44 -7.25 -19.86
CA PHE A 5 -28.80 -8.49 -19.13
C PHE A 5 -28.52 -8.32 -17.63
N ILE A 6 -29.27 -7.41 -16.98
CA ILE A 6 -29.33 -7.32 -15.52
C ILE A 6 -30.80 -7.27 -15.12
N HIS A 7 -31.51 -8.37 -15.32
CA HIS A 7 -32.73 -8.66 -14.59
C HIS A 7 -32.69 -10.15 -14.24
N SER A 8 -32.57 -10.43 -12.94
CA SER A 8 -32.65 -11.77 -12.34
C SER A 8 -31.37 -12.63 -12.32
N VAL A 9 -30.37 -12.24 -11.52
CA VAL A 9 -29.50 -13.24 -10.88
C VAL A 9 -29.22 -12.82 -9.44
N SER A 10 -30.03 -13.34 -8.53
CA SER A 10 -29.69 -13.43 -7.10
C SER A 10 -28.58 -14.46 -6.95
N SER A 11 -27.32 -14.01 -6.91
CA SER A 11 -26.12 -14.67 -6.34
C SER A 11 -24.86 -13.95 -6.80
N SER A 12 -24.29 -13.10 -5.93
CA SER A 12 -22.93 -12.54 -5.95
C SER A 12 -22.11 -12.75 -7.23
N VAL A 13 -22.29 -11.86 -8.19
CA VAL A 13 -21.41 -11.69 -9.35
C VAL A 13 -20.27 -10.76 -8.93
N TYR A 14 -19.08 -11.30 -8.70
CA TYR A 14 -17.88 -10.49 -8.47
C TYR A 14 -17.10 -10.36 -9.78
N LEU A 15 -17.00 -9.12 -10.26
CA LEU A 15 -16.18 -8.75 -11.41
C LEU A 15 -14.79 -8.40 -10.88
N LEU A 16 -13.81 -9.29 -11.07
CA LEU A 16 -12.42 -8.95 -10.75
C LEU A 16 -11.85 -8.19 -11.94
N PHE A 17 -11.73 -6.87 -11.78
CA PHE A 17 -11.08 -6.01 -12.77
C PHE A 17 -9.59 -5.99 -12.47
N LEU A 18 -8.79 -6.44 -13.43
CA LEU A 18 -7.33 -6.48 -13.30
C LEU A 18 -6.74 -5.51 -14.31
N ILE A 19 -6.36 -4.34 -13.81
CA ILE A 19 -5.62 -3.34 -14.55
C ILE A 19 -4.14 -3.62 -14.30
N SER A 20 -3.42 -3.94 -15.38
CA SER A 20 -2.04 -4.41 -15.32
C SER A 20 -1.07 -3.35 -14.80
N LYS A 21 -0.05 -3.81 -14.07
CA LYS A 21 1.18 -3.08 -13.69
C LYS A 21 1.92 -2.42 -14.87
N LYS A 22 1.66 -2.82 -16.13
CA LYS A 22 2.45 -2.39 -17.31
C LYS A 22 1.93 -1.16 -18.04
N PHE A 23 0.72 -0.67 -17.78
CA PHE A 23 0.14 0.39 -18.61
C PHE A 23 0.73 1.79 -18.35
N PHE A 24 1.48 1.97 -17.25
CA PHE A 24 1.96 3.29 -16.83
C PHE A 24 3.49 3.43 -16.76
N SER A 25 4.25 2.57 -17.43
CA SER A 25 5.73 2.74 -17.53
C SER A 25 6.15 3.88 -18.46
N SER A 26 5.24 4.74 -18.93
CA SER A 26 5.51 5.80 -19.92
C SER A 26 4.87 7.15 -19.59
N LEU A 27 4.50 7.42 -18.34
CA LEU A 27 4.13 8.76 -17.92
C LEU A 27 5.25 9.36 -17.07
N ARG A 28 6.13 10.12 -17.73
CA ARG A 28 6.84 11.21 -17.05
C ARG A 28 5.78 12.23 -16.67
N CYS A 29 5.31 12.16 -15.43
CA CYS A 29 4.54 13.23 -14.83
C CYS A 29 5.37 13.79 -13.68
N GLU A 30 5.99 14.94 -13.93
CA GLU A 30 6.34 15.89 -12.89
C GLU A 30 5.04 16.40 -12.28
N THR A 31 4.62 15.79 -11.17
CA THR A 31 3.63 16.38 -10.27
C THR A 31 4.01 15.94 -8.88
N MET A 32 4.43 16.90 -8.05
CA MET A 32 4.38 16.79 -6.60
C MET A 32 2.95 16.40 -6.23
N ILE A 33 2.76 15.19 -5.72
CA ILE A 33 1.51 14.77 -5.12
C ILE A 33 1.86 14.52 -3.67
N ASP A 34 1.26 15.31 -2.78
CA ASP A 34 1.38 15.20 -1.33
C ASP A 34 1.40 13.74 -0.92
N GLY A 35 2.40 13.35 -0.13
CA GLY A 35 2.69 12.00 0.34
C GLY A 35 1.55 11.40 1.17
N ILE A 36 0.43 11.13 0.52
CA ILE A 36 -0.64 10.31 1.05
C ILE A 36 -0.25 8.89 0.71
N GLU A 37 0.49 8.26 1.62
CA GLU A 37 0.45 6.82 1.72
C GLU A 37 -1.01 6.43 1.91
N VAL A 38 -1.65 5.89 0.87
CA VAL A 38 -2.90 5.14 1.05
C VAL A 38 -2.51 3.79 1.63
N HIS A 39 -2.01 3.79 2.86
CA HIS A 39 -2.27 2.68 3.74
C HIS A 39 -3.77 2.77 4.00
N ASP A 40 -4.55 1.98 3.24
CA ASP A 40 -5.92 1.66 3.61
C ASP A 40 -5.85 1.35 5.10
N VAL A 41 -6.42 2.25 5.92
CA VAL A 41 -6.40 2.20 7.39
C VAL A 41 -6.46 0.75 7.76
N LEU A 42 -5.35 0.18 8.27
CA LEU A 42 -5.18 -1.27 8.47
C LEU A 42 -6.48 -1.76 9.08
N LYS A 43 -7.35 -2.30 8.22
CA LYS A 43 -8.74 -2.50 8.56
C LYS A 43 -8.65 -3.71 9.42
N MET A 44 -8.55 -3.50 10.75
CA MET A 44 -8.28 -4.49 11.78
C MET A 44 -8.78 -5.82 11.26
N GLU A 45 -7.88 -6.75 10.91
CA GLU A 45 -8.26 -8.00 10.25
C GLU A 45 -9.07 -8.81 11.26
N ARG A 46 -10.36 -8.48 11.35
CA ARG A 46 -11.36 -9.21 12.10
C ARG A 46 -11.43 -10.54 11.40
N ILE A 47 -11.23 -11.63 12.14
CA ILE A 47 -11.24 -13.00 11.61
C ILE A 47 -12.47 -13.18 10.71
N GLY A 48 -12.25 -13.05 9.41
CA GLY A 48 -13.30 -13.15 8.40
C GLY A 48 -13.45 -14.60 7.98
N ALA A 49 -14.57 -14.92 7.32
CA ALA A 49 -14.84 -16.26 6.78
C ALA A 49 -13.76 -16.77 5.81
N HIS A 50 -12.88 -15.90 5.31
CA HIS A 50 -11.81 -16.21 4.36
C HIS A 50 -10.40 -15.85 4.88
N SER A 51 -10.25 -15.59 6.18
CA SER A 51 -8.95 -15.28 6.82
C SER A 51 -7.94 -16.44 6.78
N HIS A 52 -8.42 -17.68 6.65
CA HIS A 52 -7.59 -18.87 6.55
C HIS A 52 -6.90 -19.05 5.18
N ILE A 53 -7.30 -18.25 4.17
CA ILE A 53 -6.80 -18.37 2.81
C ILE A 53 -5.51 -17.55 2.68
N ARG A 54 -4.41 -18.25 2.43
CA ARG A 54 -3.07 -17.65 2.28
C ARG A 54 -2.61 -17.55 0.83
N GLY A 55 -3.28 -18.25 -0.08
CA GLY A 55 -2.90 -18.28 -1.49
C GLY A 55 -3.69 -19.31 -2.30
N LEU A 56 -3.31 -19.49 -3.57
CA LEU A 56 -3.96 -20.42 -4.48
C LEU A 56 -3.49 -21.88 -4.31
N GLY A 57 -2.39 -22.16 -3.59
CA GLY A 57 -1.88 -23.52 -3.35
C GLY A 57 -1.50 -24.26 -4.63
N LEU A 58 -0.79 -23.57 -5.53
CA LEU A 58 -0.32 -24.09 -6.81
C LEU A 58 1.16 -24.47 -6.70
N SER A 59 1.53 -25.59 -7.31
CA SER A 59 2.93 -25.94 -7.54
C SER A 59 3.56 -25.02 -8.61
N PRO A 60 4.90 -24.96 -8.72
CA PRO A 60 5.59 -24.16 -9.75
C PRO A 60 5.12 -24.44 -11.19
N ASN A 61 4.63 -25.66 -11.44
CA ASN A 61 4.08 -26.11 -12.72
C ASN A 61 2.61 -25.69 -12.96
N LEU A 62 2.04 -24.80 -12.13
CA LEU A 62 0.63 -24.37 -12.17
C LEU A 62 -0.38 -25.49 -11.92
N GLU A 63 0.04 -26.54 -11.20
CA GLU A 63 -0.83 -27.63 -10.80
C GLU A 63 -1.31 -27.42 -9.37
N PRO A 64 -2.64 -27.39 -9.11
CA PRO A 64 -3.15 -27.27 -7.76
C PRO A 64 -2.99 -28.58 -7.00
N SER A 65 -2.58 -28.49 -5.74
CA SER A 65 -2.65 -29.61 -4.80
C SER A 65 -4.06 -29.74 -4.22
N ARG A 66 -4.49 -30.95 -3.84
CA ARG A 66 -5.84 -31.19 -3.29
C ARG A 66 -6.16 -30.31 -2.08
N VAL A 67 -5.17 -30.08 -1.22
CA VAL A 67 -5.22 -29.19 -0.05
C VAL A 67 -3.92 -28.40 -0.03
N ALA A 68 -3.99 -27.07 -0.10
CA ALA A 68 -2.83 -26.18 0.03
C ALA A 68 -3.27 -24.73 0.27
N ASP A 69 -2.48 -23.95 1.02
CA ASP A 69 -2.68 -22.52 1.31
C ASP A 69 -4.08 -22.10 1.79
N GLY A 70 -4.74 -22.99 2.54
CA GLY A 70 -6.10 -22.78 3.03
C GLY A 70 -7.20 -23.08 1.99
N MET A 71 -6.83 -23.47 0.77
CA MET A 71 -7.75 -23.88 -0.29
C MET A 71 -7.86 -25.41 -0.38
N VAL A 72 -9.09 -25.90 -0.54
CA VAL A 72 -9.40 -27.33 -0.71
C VAL A 72 -10.22 -27.55 -1.98
N GLY A 73 -9.81 -28.52 -2.80
CA GLY A 73 -10.52 -28.86 -4.03
C GLY A 73 -10.48 -27.75 -5.08
N GLN A 74 -11.57 -27.61 -5.86
CA GLN A 74 -11.70 -26.64 -6.96
C GLN A 74 -10.51 -26.61 -7.93
N MET A 75 -10.03 -27.80 -8.32
CA MET A 75 -8.79 -27.97 -9.10
C MET A 75 -8.81 -27.18 -10.41
N LYS A 76 -9.91 -27.26 -11.18
CA LYS A 76 -10.02 -26.54 -12.47
C LYS A 76 -10.00 -25.02 -12.27
N ALA A 77 -10.72 -24.52 -11.27
CA ALA A 77 -10.81 -23.09 -11.01
C ALA A 77 -9.50 -22.52 -10.46
N ARG A 78 -8.80 -23.24 -9.56
CA ARG A 78 -7.49 -22.85 -9.04
C ARG A 78 -6.42 -22.86 -10.13
N LYS A 79 -6.42 -23.86 -11.02
CA LYS A 79 -5.52 -23.90 -12.18
C LYS A 79 -5.75 -22.70 -13.11
N ALA A 80 -7.01 -22.37 -13.42
CA ALA A 80 -7.36 -21.20 -14.22
C ALA A 80 -6.95 -19.88 -13.53
N ALA A 81 -7.19 -19.76 -12.22
CA ALA A 81 -6.78 -18.61 -11.42
C ALA A 81 -5.24 -18.44 -11.42
N GLY A 82 -4.48 -19.52 -11.35
CA GLY A 82 -3.03 -19.50 -11.46
C GLY A 82 -2.53 -18.95 -12.81
N LEU A 83 -3.16 -19.37 -13.91
CA LEU A 83 -2.85 -18.84 -15.24
C LEU A 83 -3.14 -17.34 -15.32
N ILE A 84 -4.27 -16.91 -14.76
CA ILE A 84 -4.64 -15.49 -14.67
C ILE A 84 -3.57 -14.70 -13.89
N VAL A 85 -3.18 -15.17 -12.70
CA VAL A 85 -2.13 -14.53 -11.86
C VAL A 85 -0.84 -14.38 -12.65
N LYS A 86 -0.41 -15.44 -13.34
CA LYS A 86 0.80 -15.40 -14.18
C LYS A 86 0.68 -14.39 -15.32
N MET A 87 -0.46 -14.34 -16.01
CA MET A 87 -0.70 -13.37 -17.08
C MET A 87 -0.69 -11.91 -16.59
N ILE A 88 -1.15 -11.68 -15.36
CA ILE A 88 -1.13 -10.36 -14.70
C ILE A 88 0.31 -9.98 -14.35
N GLN A 89 1.08 -10.89 -13.75
CA GLN A 89 2.49 -10.67 -13.41
C GLN A 89 3.35 -10.39 -14.64
N GLU A 90 3.11 -11.10 -15.75
CA GLU A 90 3.78 -10.86 -17.04
C GLU A 90 3.31 -9.54 -17.72
N GLY A 91 2.18 -9.00 -17.26
CA GLY A 91 1.54 -7.80 -17.77
C GLY A 91 0.99 -7.94 -19.19
N LYS A 92 0.60 -9.15 -19.60
CA LYS A 92 0.01 -9.44 -20.93
C LYS A 92 -1.47 -9.08 -21.03
N ILE A 93 -2.13 -8.90 -19.89
CA ILE A 93 -3.56 -8.59 -19.80
C ILE A 93 -3.73 -7.26 -19.08
N ALA A 94 -4.32 -6.28 -19.77
CA ALA A 94 -4.81 -5.03 -19.21
C ALA A 94 -6.24 -4.78 -19.69
N GLY A 95 -7.10 -4.23 -18.83
CA GLY A 95 -8.48 -3.85 -19.19
C GLY A 95 -9.41 -5.04 -19.47
N ARG A 96 -9.10 -6.23 -18.94
CA ARG A 96 -9.97 -7.41 -19.06
C ARG A 96 -10.69 -7.67 -17.75
N ALA A 97 -11.94 -8.12 -17.90
CA ALA A 97 -12.76 -8.55 -16.79
C ALA A 97 -12.75 -10.08 -16.68
N ILE A 98 -12.69 -10.58 -15.45
CA ILE A 98 -12.82 -12.00 -15.14
C ILE A 98 -14.11 -12.21 -14.37
N LEU A 99 -14.94 -13.13 -14.87
CA LEU A 99 -16.20 -13.53 -14.26
C LEU A 99 -16.07 -14.92 -13.63
N ILE A 100 -16.31 -15.01 -12.33
CA ILE A 100 -16.37 -16.29 -11.60
C ILE A 100 -17.82 -16.64 -11.33
N ALA A 101 -18.34 -17.67 -12.00
CA ALA A 101 -19.74 -18.10 -11.89
C ALA A 101 -19.88 -19.50 -11.28
N GLY A 102 -21.05 -19.79 -10.71
CA GLY A 102 -21.46 -21.14 -10.25
C GLY A 102 -22.53 -21.10 -9.15
N ALA A 103 -22.84 -22.23 -8.53
CA ALA A 103 -23.79 -22.30 -7.40
C ALA A 103 -23.29 -21.53 -6.15
N PRO A 104 -24.17 -21.02 -5.27
CA PRO A 104 -23.77 -20.44 -3.99
C PRO A 104 -22.99 -21.46 -3.13
N GLY A 105 -22.09 -20.98 -2.27
CA GLY A 105 -21.27 -21.85 -1.39
C GLY A 105 -20.09 -22.57 -2.05
N THR A 106 -19.86 -22.40 -3.36
CA THR A 106 -18.75 -23.07 -4.09
C THR A 106 -17.39 -22.37 -4.00
N GLY A 107 -17.23 -21.38 -3.12
CA GLY A 107 -15.93 -20.74 -2.86
C GLY A 107 -15.50 -19.68 -3.88
N LYS A 108 -16.43 -18.98 -4.56
CA LYS A 108 -16.08 -17.90 -5.52
C LYS A 108 -15.30 -16.76 -4.86
N THR A 109 -15.81 -16.27 -3.74
CA THR A 109 -15.17 -15.22 -2.95
C THR A 109 -13.83 -15.69 -2.38
N ALA A 110 -13.76 -16.97 -1.99
CA ALA A 110 -12.51 -17.59 -1.55
C ALA A 110 -11.43 -17.59 -2.66
N ILE A 111 -11.80 -17.92 -3.90
CA ILE A 111 -10.88 -17.87 -5.04
C ILE A 111 -10.43 -16.44 -5.34
N ALA A 112 -11.34 -15.45 -5.27
CA ALA A 112 -10.97 -14.05 -5.47
C ALA A 112 -9.95 -13.56 -4.43
N ASN A 113 -10.14 -13.91 -3.15
CA ASN A 113 -9.19 -13.61 -2.08
C ASN A 113 -7.88 -14.41 -2.23
N ALA A 114 -7.94 -15.64 -2.74
CA ALA A 114 -6.73 -16.41 -3.03
C ALA A 114 -5.91 -15.77 -4.15
N ILE A 115 -6.57 -15.21 -5.18
CA ILE A 115 -5.91 -14.47 -6.27
C ILE A 115 -5.23 -13.21 -5.72
N SER A 116 -5.89 -12.45 -4.85
CA SER A 116 -5.29 -11.23 -4.27
C SER A 116 -4.04 -11.55 -3.45
N ARG A 117 -4.10 -12.57 -2.59
CA ARG A 117 -2.93 -13.03 -1.82
C ARG A 117 -1.81 -13.57 -2.72
N ALA A 118 -2.15 -14.24 -3.83
CA ALA A 118 -1.16 -14.76 -4.78
C ALA A 118 -0.47 -13.67 -5.63
N LEU A 119 -1.10 -12.50 -5.80
CA LEU A 119 -0.49 -11.36 -6.50
C LEU A 119 0.50 -10.57 -5.62
N GLY A 120 0.40 -10.72 -4.30
CA GLY A 120 1.26 -10.10 -3.29
C GLY A 120 0.62 -8.86 -2.65
N GLU A 121 1.08 -8.53 -1.44
CA GLU A 121 0.61 -7.36 -0.66
C GLU A 121 0.86 -6.03 -1.38
N ASP A 122 1.89 -6.03 -2.22
CA ASP A 122 2.28 -4.96 -3.13
C ASP A 122 1.26 -4.60 -4.21
N THR A 123 0.23 -5.43 -4.41
CA THR A 123 -0.80 -5.22 -5.44
C THR A 123 -2.10 -4.74 -4.80
N PRO A 124 -2.62 -3.56 -5.20
CA PRO A 124 -3.87 -3.07 -4.64
C PRO A 124 -5.02 -4.01 -5.04
N PHE A 125 -5.81 -4.41 -4.06
CA PHE A 125 -6.99 -5.24 -4.25
C PHE A 125 -8.18 -4.59 -3.55
N VAL A 126 -9.20 -4.24 -4.34
CA VAL A 126 -10.41 -3.58 -3.84
C VAL A 126 -11.60 -4.51 -4.03
N SER A 127 -12.22 -4.92 -2.92
CA SER A 127 -13.49 -5.64 -2.94
C SER A 127 -14.63 -4.65 -2.81
N ILE A 128 -15.54 -4.62 -3.78
CA ILE A 128 -16.74 -3.77 -3.75
C ILE A 128 -17.98 -4.66 -3.75
N THR A 129 -18.92 -4.33 -2.88
CA THR A 129 -20.24 -4.94 -2.88
C THR A 129 -21.14 -4.17 -3.84
N ALA A 130 -21.97 -4.86 -4.64
CA ALA A 130 -22.88 -4.19 -5.58
C ALA A 130 -23.78 -3.15 -4.90
N SER A 131 -24.22 -3.41 -3.67
CA SER A 131 -25.03 -2.47 -2.87
C SER A 131 -24.28 -1.20 -2.47
N GLU A 132 -22.95 -1.22 -2.37
CA GLU A 132 -22.14 -0.04 -2.04
C GLU A 132 -22.13 0.98 -3.20
N ILE A 133 -22.40 0.53 -4.43
CA ILE A 133 -22.46 1.40 -5.63
C ILE A 133 -23.77 2.21 -5.64
N PHE A 134 -24.81 1.72 -4.96
CA PHE A 134 -26.10 2.40 -4.85
C PHE A 134 -26.14 3.26 -3.58
N SER A 135 -25.56 4.46 -3.67
CA SER A 135 -25.65 5.48 -2.62
C SER A 135 -26.59 6.61 -3.03
N VAL A 136 -27.19 7.28 -2.04
CA VAL A 136 -28.02 8.48 -2.23
C VAL A 136 -27.16 9.72 -2.43
N ASP A 137 -25.97 9.75 -1.83
CA ASP A 137 -25.10 10.93 -1.79
C ASP A 137 -24.23 11.09 -3.04
N MET A 138 -24.05 10.03 -3.83
CA MET A 138 -23.17 10.02 -5.00
C MET A 138 -23.80 9.31 -6.18
N SER A 139 -23.42 9.73 -7.40
CA SER A 139 -23.87 9.08 -8.61
C SER A 139 -23.25 7.68 -8.76
N LYS A 140 -24.01 6.74 -9.34
CA LYS A 140 -23.55 5.37 -9.63
C LYS A 140 -22.23 5.33 -10.43
N THR A 141 -22.08 6.25 -11.37
CA THR A 141 -20.86 6.38 -12.18
C THR A 141 -19.68 6.84 -11.33
N GLU A 142 -19.87 7.81 -10.44
CA GLU A 142 -18.78 8.31 -9.59
C GLU A 142 -18.34 7.26 -8.56
N ALA A 143 -19.29 6.55 -7.94
CA ALA A 143 -18.99 5.45 -7.02
C ALA A 143 -18.13 4.36 -7.68
N LEU A 144 -18.46 4.01 -8.93
CA LEU A 144 -17.71 3.04 -9.71
C LEU A 144 -16.34 3.58 -10.16
N MET A 145 -16.27 4.84 -10.58
CA MET A 145 -15.00 5.48 -10.99
C MET A 145 -14.04 5.62 -9.81
N GLN A 146 -14.52 6.00 -8.64
CA GLN A 146 -13.71 6.08 -7.42
C GLN A 146 -13.15 4.70 -7.06
N SER A 147 -13.97 3.66 -7.18
CA SER A 147 -13.56 2.27 -6.98
C SER A 147 -12.45 1.85 -7.94
N PHE A 148 -12.55 2.23 -9.22
CA PHE A 148 -11.49 1.99 -10.20
C PHE A 148 -10.20 2.75 -9.88
N ARG A 149 -10.28 4.00 -9.43
CA ARG A 149 -9.09 4.78 -9.04
C ARG A 149 -8.38 4.15 -7.85
N LYS A 150 -9.11 3.65 -6.85
CA LYS A 150 -8.54 2.92 -5.70
C LYS A 150 -7.83 1.63 -6.09
N ALA A 151 -8.30 0.94 -7.14
CA ALA A 151 -7.70 -0.29 -7.62
C ALA A 151 -6.42 -0.08 -8.45
N ILE A 152 -6.04 1.16 -8.75
CA ILE A 152 -4.84 1.50 -9.51
C ILE A 152 -3.78 2.01 -8.54
N GLY A 153 -2.71 1.24 -8.38
CA GLY A 153 -1.56 1.61 -7.55
C GLY A 153 -0.44 2.17 -8.41
N VAL A 154 0.08 3.34 -8.03
CA VAL A 154 1.29 3.93 -8.60
C VAL A 154 2.41 3.74 -7.58
N ARG A 155 3.48 3.06 -7.97
CA ARG A 155 4.67 2.92 -7.13
C ARG A 155 5.68 4.00 -7.51
N ILE A 156 5.85 4.96 -6.62
CA ILE A 156 6.87 5.99 -6.73
C ILE A 156 8.04 5.55 -5.84
N LYS A 157 9.24 5.48 -6.41
CA LYS A 157 10.46 5.27 -5.64
C LYS A 157 11.11 6.62 -5.45
N GLU A 158 11.39 6.96 -4.21
CA GLU A 158 12.10 8.17 -3.82
C GLU A 158 13.38 7.76 -3.09
N GLU A 159 14.48 8.45 -3.37
CA GLU A 159 15.75 8.26 -2.69
C GLU A 159 15.94 9.43 -1.74
N THR A 160 16.01 9.17 -0.44
CA THR A 160 16.22 10.18 0.59
C THR A 160 17.53 9.92 1.34
N GLU A 161 18.23 11.00 1.67
CA GLU A 161 19.44 10.92 2.48
C GLU A 161 19.07 11.05 3.97
N VAL A 162 19.23 9.95 4.70
CA VAL A 162 19.03 9.89 6.15
C VAL A 162 20.36 9.88 6.89
N LEU A 163 20.42 10.63 7.99
CA LEU A 163 21.53 10.65 8.93
C LEU A 163 21.09 9.94 10.20
N GLU A 164 21.82 8.91 10.61
CA GLU A 164 21.54 8.16 11.83
C GLU A 164 22.75 8.24 12.76
N GLY A 165 22.51 8.50 14.04
CA GLY A 165 23.57 8.57 15.03
C GLY A 165 23.07 8.82 16.45
N GLU A 166 23.95 8.59 17.42
CA GLU A 166 23.71 8.95 18.82
C GLU A 166 24.05 10.42 19.03
N VAL A 167 23.17 11.16 19.71
CA VAL A 167 23.39 12.56 20.03
C VAL A 167 24.37 12.67 21.20
N VAL A 168 25.56 13.21 20.95
CA VAL A 168 26.55 13.47 22.01
C VAL A 168 26.24 14.79 22.71
N CYS A 169 25.97 15.84 21.94
CA CYS A 169 25.69 17.17 22.48
C CYS A 169 24.75 17.96 21.56
N LEU A 170 23.79 18.66 22.15
CA LEU A 170 22.89 19.60 21.50
C LEU A 170 23.03 20.97 22.18
N GLU A 171 23.62 21.92 21.47
CA GLU A 171 23.77 23.31 21.90
C GLU A 171 22.75 24.17 21.15
N ILE A 172 21.95 24.95 21.86
CA ILE A 172 20.96 25.85 21.26
C ILE A 172 21.20 27.26 21.80
N ASP A 173 21.71 28.14 20.96
CA ASP A 173 21.90 29.54 21.28
C ASP A 173 20.57 30.29 21.08
N ARG A 174 19.98 30.71 22.20
CA ARG A 174 18.81 31.58 22.21
C ARG A 174 19.26 33.02 22.47
N PRO A 175 19.04 33.96 21.53
CA PRO A 175 19.37 35.36 21.79
C PRO A 175 18.49 35.91 22.91
N ALA A 176 19.12 36.59 23.87
CA ALA A 176 18.50 37.08 25.11
C ALA A 176 17.29 38.02 24.90
N THR A 177 17.17 38.61 23.71
CA THR A 177 16.14 39.60 23.38
C THR A 177 14.89 39.02 22.69
N GLY A 178 14.73 37.69 22.65
CA GLY A 178 13.48 37.02 22.25
C GLY A 178 13.06 37.10 20.78
N GLY A 179 13.69 37.96 19.97
CA GLY A 179 13.35 38.19 18.55
C GLY A 179 14.40 37.74 17.52
N GLY A 180 15.50 37.11 17.93
CA GLY A 180 16.56 36.68 17.01
C GLY A 180 16.42 35.23 16.53
N THR A 181 16.97 34.93 15.36
CA THR A 181 17.05 33.55 14.82
C THR A 181 17.85 32.67 15.76
N LYS A 182 17.25 31.57 16.21
CA LYS A 182 17.96 30.56 17.00
C LYS A 182 18.96 29.86 16.08
N VAL A 183 20.18 29.73 16.56
CA VAL A 183 21.23 28.92 15.93
C VAL A 183 21.58 27.82 16.91
N GLY A 184 21.82 26.61 16.42
CA GLY A 184 22.14 25.48 17.26
C GLY A 184 23.21 24.63 16.61
N ARG A 185 23.88 23.82 17.42
CA ARG A 185 24.88 22.87 16.98
C ARG A 185 24.55 21.52 17.57
N LEU A 186 24.51 20.51 16.70
CA LEU A 186 24.26 19.13 17.05
C LEU A 186 25.50 18.32 16.74
N THR A 187 26.03 17.65 17.75
CA THR A 187 27.12 16.69 17.59
C THR A 187 26.55 15.29 17.69
N MET A 188 26.68 14.53 16.61
CA MET A 188 26.24 13.14 16.55
C MET A 188 27.44 12.21 16.33
N LYS A 189 27.32 11.00 16.84
CA LYS A 189 28.35 10.00 16.75
C LYS A 189 27.79 8.67 16.29
N THR A 190 28.53 8.04 15.40
CA THR A 190 28.39 6.65 15.01
C THR A 190 29.59 5.88 15.54
N THR A 191 29.65 4.56 15.33
CA THR A 191 30.80 3.75 15.75
C THR A 191 32.13 4.24 15.15
N ASP A 192 32.06 4.78 13.93
CA ASP A 192 33.25 5.04 13.11
C ASP A 192 33.52 6.54 12.92
N MET A 193 32.48 7.39 13.03
CA MET A 193 32.56 8.82 12.73
C MET A 193 31.81 9.66 13.77
N GLU A 194 32.42 10.80 14.11
CA GLU A 194 31.82 11.84 14.94
C GLU A 194 31.70 13.09 14.08
N THR A 195 30.48 13.62 13.95
CA THR A 195 30.16 14.71 13.04
C THR A 195 29.38 15.79 13.77
N VAL A 196 29.72 17.04 13.44
CA VAL A 196 29.10 18.24 13.99
C VAL A 196 28.26 18.88 12.89
N TYR A 197 26.98 19.10 13.16
CA TYR A 197 26.01 19.74 12.27
C TYR A 197 25.54 21.05 12.87
N ASP A 198 25.56 22.12 12.09
CA ASP A 198 24.91 23.37 12.46
C ASP A 198 23.41 23.30 12.11
N LEU A 199 22.56 23.48 13.11
CA LEU A 199 21.11 23.40 13.01
C LEU A 199 20.49 24.75 12.65
N GLY A 200 19.57 24.73 11.70
CA GLY A 200 18.69 25.88 11.41
C GLY A 200 17.51 25.99 12.36
N ASN A 201 16.83 27.14 12.36
CA ASN A 201 15.72 27.42 13.29
C ASN A 201 14.59 26.37 13.26
N LYS A 202 14.26 25.81 12.07
CA LYS A 202 13.23 24.76 11.93
C LYS A 202 13.62 23.46 12.64
N MET A 203 14.85 22.99 12.44
CA MET A 203 15.36 21.77 13.10
C MET A 203 15.45 21.94 14.62
N ILE A 204 15.83 23.13 15.09
CA ILE A 204 15.87 23.43 16.53
C ILE A 204 14.48 23.33 17.16
N GLU A 205 13.45 23.85 16.48
CA GLU A 205 12.07 23.75 16.95
C GLU A 205 11.58 22.30 17.01
N GLU A 206 11.98 21.46 16.04
CA GLU A 206 11.67 20.03 16.06
C GLU A 206 12.43 19.28 17.16
N CYS A 207 13.71 19.57 17.36
CA CYS A 207 14.50 19.00 18.46
C CYS A 207 13.88 19.33 19.83
N ILE A 208 13.42 20.58 20.01
CA ILE A 208 12.73 21.01 21.24
C ILE A 208 11.37 20.31 21.38
N LYS A 209 10.62 20.17 20.28
CA LYS A 209 9.31 19.51 20.26
C LYS A 209 9.42 18.03 20.64
N GLN A 210 10.46 17.35 20.16
CA GLN A 210 10.74 15.94 20.44
C GLN A 210 11.52 15.73 21.75
N LYS A 211 12.02 16.80 22.35
CA LYS A 211 12.81 16.79 23.59
C LYS A 211 14.05 15.88 23.49
N ILE A 212 14.77 16.02 22.38
CA ILE A 212 16.00 15.26 22.15
C ILE A 212 17.01 15.63 23.23
N ALA A 213 17.55 14.62 23.89
CA ALA A 213 18.60 14.72 24.88
C ALA A 213 19.90 14.10 24.36
N SER A 214 21.00 14.38 25.06
CA SER A 214 22.26 13.67 24.83
C SER A 214 22.12 12.21 25.28
N GLY A 215 22.57 11.29 24.42
CA GLY A 215 22.40 9.84 24.56
C GLY A 215 21.29 9.25 23.68
N ASP A 216 20.42 10.08 23.10
CA ASP A 216 19.32 9.61 22.26
C ASP A 216 19.84 9.20 20.87
N ILE A 217 19.27 8.12 20.31
CA ILE A 217 19.52 7.72 18.93
C ILE A 217 18.52 8.44 18.03
N VAL A 218 19.02 9.23 17.09
CA VAL A 218 18.19 10.04 16.20
C VAL A 218 18.41 9.68 14.74
N GLN A 219 17.33 9.71 13.98
CA GLN A 219 17.33 9.62 12.53
C GLN A 219 16.84 10.96 11.96
N ILE A 220 17.67 11.63 11.17
CA ILE A 220 17.38 12.93 10.55
C ILE A 220 17.32 12.75 9.04
N ASP A 221 16.18 13.03 8.44
CA ASP A 221 16.06 13.13 6.98
C ASP A 221 16.44 14.54 6.51
N LYS A 222 17.42 14.63 5.60
CA LYS A 222 17.88 15.92 5.05
C LYS A 222 16.82 16.61 4.19
N GLY A 223 15.90 15.85 3.59
CA GLY A 223 14.86 16.37 2.70
C GLY A 223 13.69 17.00 3.44
N SER A 224 13.11 16.26 4.39
CA SER A 224 11.94 16.72 5.16
C SER A 224 12.31 17.54 6.40
N GLY A 225 13.54 17.43 6.88
CA GLY A 225 14.00 18.04 8.13
C GLY A 225 13.50 17.33 9.39
N ILE A 226 12.67 16.29 9.22
CA ILE A 226 12.02 15.57 10.31
C ILE A 226 13.07 14.73 11.04
N THR A 227 13.16 14.96 12.35
CA THR A 227 13.91 14.08 13.25
C THR A 227 12.96 12.98 13.75
N LEU A 228 13.43 11.74 13.86
CA LEU A 228 12.73 10.67 14.58
C LEU A 228 13.67 10.23 15.71
N SER A 229 13.24 10.40 16.96
CA SER A 229 13.94 9.82 18.10
C SER A 229 13.54 8.35 18.25
N ILE A 230 14.55 7.48 18.34
CA ILE A 230 14.39 6.05 18.55
C ILE A 230 14.96 5.74 19.94
N PHE A 231 14.06 5.84 20.94
CA PHE A 231 14.21 5.49 22.36
C PHE A 231 15.12 6.35 23.24
#